data_AF-D9W5L2-F1
#
_entry.id   AF-D9W5L2-F1
#
_cell.length_a   1.000
_cell.length_b   1.000
_cell.length_c   1.000
_cell.angle_alpha   90.00
_cell.angle_beta   90.00
_cell.angle_gamma   90.00
#
_symmetry.space_group_name_H-M   'P 1'
#
loop_
_entity.id
_entity.type
_entity.pdbx_description
1 polymer ?
#
loop_
_entity_poly.entity_id
_entity_poly.type
_entity_poly.pdbx_seq_one_letter_code
_entity_poly.pdbx_strand_id
1 'polypeptide(L)'
;MPALAAAAREAERRTGAHPGGPPDASRLSLLSERERVVTGLVGEGRTNQQIAARLDISVKTVETYMSRIFKKLGMNSRTQVAHVVGLSANIR
;
A
#
# COMPACT_ATOMS: atom_id res chain seq x y z
N MET A 1 -11.02 -18.89 -3.32
CA MET A 1 -9.61 -18.63 -2.97
C MET A 1 -9.54 -17.72 -1.73
N PRO A 2 -9.23 -18.22 -0.51
CA PRO A 2 -9.35 -17.45 0.75
C PRO A 2 -8.02 -16.90 1.32
N ALA A 3 -6.90 -17.06 0.62
CA ALA A 3 -5.56 -16.86 1.20
C ALA A 3 -5.21 -15.40 1.59
N LEU A 4 -5.93 -14.37 1.10
CA LEU A 4 -5.69 -12.97 1.50
C LEU A 4 -6.57 -12.45 2.64
N ALA A 5 -7.76 -13.04 2.86
CA ALA A 5 -8.64 -12.60 3.95
C ALA A 5 -8.02 -12.86 5.34
N ALA A 6 -7.21 -13.93 5.47
CA ALA A 6 -6.46 -14.24 6.68
C ALA A 6 -5.31 -13.24 6.94
N ALA A 7 -4.60 -12.81 5.89
CA ALA A 7 -3.51 -11.83 5.99
C ALA A 7 -4.01 -10.43 6.41
N ALA A 8 -5.25 -10.08 6.06
CA ALA A 8 -5.88 -8.86 6.54
C ALA A 8 -6.04 -8.86 8.07
N ARG A 9 -6.33 -10.01 8.69
CA ARG A 9 -6.50 -10.13 10.14
C ARG A 9 -5.16 -10.14 10.90
N GLU A 10 -4.12 -10.74 10.33
CA GLU A 10 -2.79 -10.81 10.96
C GLU A 10 -2.11 -9.43 11.04
N ALA A 11 -2.31 -8.58 10.02
CA ALA A 11 -1.69 -7.26 9.94
C ALA A 11 -2.17 -6.28 11.02
N GLU A 12 -3.34 -6.50 11.62
CA GLU A 12 -3.90 -5.64 12.68
C GLU A 12 -3.13 -5.78 14.00
N ARG A 13 -2.48 -6.93 14.27
CA ARG A 13 -1.80 -7.18 15.55
C ARG A 13 -0.47 -6.43 15.74
N ARG A 14 0.04 -5.73 14.73
CA ARG A 14 1.36 -5.06 14.78
C ARG A 14 1.31 -3.53 14.63
N THR A 15 0.16 -2.90 14.86
CA THR A 15 0.01 -1.46 14.60
C THR A 15 0.42 -0.62 15.81
N GLY A 16 1.72 -0.35 15.89
CA GLY A 16 2.27 0.71 16.72
C GLY A 16 3.39 1.42 15.96
N ALA A 17 3.10 2.60 15.40
CA ALA A 17 4.04 3.72 15.23
C ALA A 17 3.32 4.89 14.54
N HIS A 18 3.07 5.93 15.33
CA HIS A 18 2.71 7.30 14.92
C HIS A 18 3.96 8.19 15.10
N PRO A 19 3.84 9.52 14.96
CA PRO A 19 4.25 10.35 13.83
C PRO A 19 5.69 10.89 13.94
N GLY A 20 6.28 11.29 12.81
CA GLY A 20 7.53 12.06 12.76
C GLY A 20 8.73 11.24 12.28
N GLY A 21 8.89 11.12 10.96
CA GLY A 21 10.01 10.38 10.37
C GLY A 21 10.20 10.65 8.87
N PRO A 22 11.40 10.36 8.33
CA PRO A 22 12.18 11.17 7.38
C PRO A 22 11.75 10.94 5.89
N PRO A 23 12.52 11.32 4.84
CA PRO A 23 11.99 11.55 3.48
C PRO A 23 11.26 10.33 2.93
N ASP A 24 10.32 10.56 2.01
CA ASP A 24 9.23 9.65 1.65
C ASP A 24 9.61 8.18 1.39
N ALA A 25 10.86 7.92 0.98
CA ALA A 25 11.44 6.57 0.88
C ALA A 25 11.44 5.78 2.21
N SER A 26 11.64 6.44 3.36
CA SER A 26 11.66 5.79 4.67
C SER A 26 10.27 5.34 5.14
N ARG A 27 9.20 5.94 4.61
CA ARG A 27 7.82 5.55 4.90
C ARG A 27 7.43 4.28 4.16
N LEU A 28 7.98 4.06 2.96
CA LEU A 28 7.81 2.80 2.22
C LEU A 28 8.47 1.60 2.92
N SER A 29 9.45 1.83 3.79
CA SER A 29 10.06 0.80 4.63
C SER A 29 9.13 0.29 5.74
N LEU A 30 8.12 1.07 6.15
CA LEU A 30 7.10 0.69 7.14
C LEU A 30 6.00 -0.23 6.56
N LEU A 31 5.95 -0.35 5.23
CA LEU A 31 5.01 -1.20 4.53
C LEU A 31 5.49 -2.65 4.57
N SER A 32 4.55 -3.57 4.80
CA SER A 32 4.77 -5.00 4.63
C SER A 32 5.03 -5.34 3.15
N GLU A 33 5.65 -6.49 2.87
CA GLU A 33 5.90 -7.00 1.52
C GLU A 33 4.68 -6.85 0.60
N ARG A 34 3.50 -7.26 1.11
CA ARG A 34 2.22 -7.19 0.40
C ARG A 34 1.77 -5.76 0.15
N GLU A 35 1.97 -4.86 1.10
CA GLU A 35 1.61 -3.45 0.96
C GLU A 35 2.54 -2.76 -0.05
N ARG A 36 3.83 -3.10 -0.08
CA ARG A 36 4.78 -2.63 -1.10
C ARG A 36 4.39 -3.06 -2.51
N VAL A 37 3.91 -4.29 -2.68
CA VAL A 37 3.41 -4.75 -3.98
C VAL A 37 2.19 -3.92 -4.41
N VAL A 38 1.25 -3.68 -3.50
CA VAL A 38 0.05 -2.87 -3.77
C VAL A 38 0.42 -1.42 -4.10
N THR A 39 1.30 -0.79 -3.31
CA THR A 39 1.74 0.59 -3.56
C THR A 39 2.59 0.72 -4.81
N GLY A 40 3.41 -0.28 -5.14
CA GLY A 40 4.15 -0.37 -6.40
C GLY A 40 3.22 -0.31 -7.61
N LEU A 41 2.17 -1.15 -7.62
CA LEU A 41 1.17 -1.15 -8.69
C LEU A 41 0.39 0.18 -8.77
N VAL A 42 0.18 0.85 -7.64
CA VAL A 42 -0.40 2.21 -7.62
C VAL A 42 0.54 3.23 -8.24
N GLY A 43 1.84 3.15 -7.97
CA GLY A 43 2.88 3.99 -8.58
C GLY A 43 2.96 3.80 -10.08
N GLU A 44 2.69 2.59 -10.58
CA GLU A 44 2.54 2.31 -12.02
C GLU A 44 1.24 2.86 -12.64
N GLY A 45 0.36 3.49 -11.85
CA GLY A 45 -0.93 4.02 -12.30
C GLY A 45 -2.06 2.99 -12.37
N ARG A 46 -1.85 1.74 -11.91
CA ARG A 46 -2.86 0.66 -11.99
C ARG A 46 -4.08 0.96 -11.12
N THR A 47 -5.28 0.70 -11.65
CA THR A 47 -6.54 0.88 -10.91
C THR A 47 -6.73 -0.22 -9.87
N ASN A 48 -7.60 0.00 -8.85
CA ASN A 48 -7.90 -1.02 -7.85
C ASN A 48 -8.44 -2.32 -8.47
N GLN A 49 -9.15 -2.24 -9.61
CA GLN A 49 -9.61 -3.39 -10.38
C GLN A 49 -8.46 -4.16 -11.03
N GLN A 50 -7.48 -3.46 -11.60
CA GLN A 50 -6.28 -4.10 -12.18
C GLN A 50 -5.39 -4.71 -11.10
N ILE A 51 -5.25 -4.03 -9.96
CA ILE A 51 -4.52 -4.55 -8.80
C ILE A 51 -5.20 -5.80 -8.25
N ALA A 52 -6.53 -5.76 -8.12
CA ALA A 52 -7.36 -6.89 -7.72
C ALA A 52 -7.16 -8.09 -8.65
N ALA A 53 -7.25 -7.89 -9.96
CA ALA A 53 -7.03 -8.95 -10.95
C ALA A 53 -5.60 -9.50 -10.90
N ARG A 54 -4.59 -8.65 -10.72
CA ARG A 54 -3.17 -9.07 -10.69
C ARG A 54 -2.79 -9.82 -9.42
N LEU A 55 -3.48 -9.55 -8.32
CA LEU A 55 -3.25 -10.20 -7.03
C LEU A 55 -4.25 -11.33 -6.74
N ASP A 56 -5.16 -11.62 -7.68
CA ASP A 56 -6.27 -12.58 -7.53
C ASP A 56 -7.12 -12.32 -6.27
N ILE A 57 -7.50 -11.04 -6.05
CA ILE A 57 -8.30 -10.61 -4.90
C ILE A 57 -9.47 -9.72 -5.30
N SER A 58 -10.39 -9.49 -4.37
CA SER A 58 -11.50 -8.56 -4.59
C SER A 58 -11.03 -7.10 -4.51
N VAL A 59 -11.68 -6.23 -5.30
CA VAL A 59 -11.50 -4.77 -5.23
C VAL A 59 -11.70 -4.25 -3.81
N LYS A 60 -12.70 -4.78 -3.08
CA LYS A 60 -12.97 -4.41 -1.68
C LYS A 60 -11.81 -4.73 -0.74
N THR A 61 -11.07 -5.80 -1.04
CA THR A 61 -9.85 -6.16 -0.33
C THR A 61 -8.74 -5.16 -0.65
N VAL A 62 -8.59 -4.76 -1.90
CA VAL A 62 -7.63 -3.70 -2.31
C VAL A 62 -7.95 -2.38 -1.60
N GLU A 63 -9.21 -1.97 -1.54
CA GLU A 63 -9.64 -0.75 -0.82
C GLU A 63 -9.31 -0.79 0.67
N THR A 64 -9.43 -1.97 1.28
CA THR A 64 -9.04 -2.19 2.68
C THR A 64 -7.52 -2.03 2.85
N TYR A 65 -6.72 -2.57 1.91
CA TYR A 65 -5.27 -2.36 1.90
C TYR A 65 -4.91 -0.88 1.70
N MET A 66 -5.57 -0.17 0.77
CA MET A 66 -5.33 1.26 0.54
C MET A 66 -5.60 2.09 1.79
N SER A 67 -6.73 1.86 2.47
CA SER A 67 -7.06 2.54 3.73
C SER A 67 -5.99 2.35 4.80
N ARG A 68 -5.37 1.17 4.87
CA ARG A 68 -4.30 0.86 5.83
C ARG A 68 -2.97 1.51 5.42
N ILE A 69 -2.64 1.45 4.14
CA ILE A 69 -1.46 2.10 3.55
C ILE A 69 -1.52 3.61 3.81
N PHE A 70 -2.67 4.23 3.56
CA PHE A 70 -2.94 5.65 3.86
C PHE A 70 -2.69 5.98 5.32
N LYS A 71 -3.23 5.19 6.25
CA LYS A 71 -2.99 5.36 7.69
C LYS A 71 -1.51 5.20 8.06
N LYS A 72 -0.81 4.22 7.49
CA LYS A 72 0.62 3.97 7.77
C LYS A 72 1.54 5.05 7.22
N LEU A 73 1.24 5.54 6.02
CA LEU A 73 2.03 6.58 5.35
C LEU A 73 1.63 8.00 5.81
N GLY A 74 0.52 8.15 6.55
CA GLY A 74 -0.05 9.45 6.91
C GLY A 74 -0.59 10.22 5.70
N MET A 75 -1.04 9.50 4.66
CA MET A 75 -1.49 10.07 3.40
C MET A 75 -3.00 9.87 3.24
N ASN A 76 -3.67 10.81 2.58
CA ASN A 76 -5.12 10.74 2.38
C ASN A 76 -5.52 10.59 0.90
N SER A 77 -4.54 10.57 -0.01
CA SER A 77 -4.80 10.52 -1.44
C SER A 77 -3.94 9.48 -2.14
N ARG A 78 -4.57 8.70 -3.04
CA ARG A 78 -3.88 7.76 -3.93
C ARG A 78 -2.81 8.45 -4.75
N THR A 79 -3.06 9.68 -5.20
CA THR A 79 -2.09 10.47 -5.97
C THR A 79 -0.84 10.78 -5.15
N GLN A 80 -0.99 11.03 -3.84
CA GLN A 80 0.14 11.27 -2.94
C GLN A 80 1.00 10.01 -2.77
N VAL A 81 0.36 8.85 -2.63
CA VAL A 81 1.05 7.55 -2.59
C VAL A 81 1.71 7.24 -3.92
N ALA A 82 1.01 7.43 -5.04
CA ALA A 82 1.54 7.24 -6.38
C ALA A 82 2.72 8.18 -6.66
N HIS A 83 2.68 9.40 -6.15
CA HIS A 83 3.78 10.36 -6.26
C HIS A 83 5.00 9.90 -5.46
N VAL A 84 4.82 9.45 -4.22
CA VAL A 84 5.94 8.95 -3.39
C VAL A 84 6.57 7.67 -3.94
N VAL A 85 5.74 6.74 -4.40
CA VAL A 85 6.23 5.50 -5.03
C VAL A 85 6.79 5.77 -6.41
N GLY A 86 6.13 6.60 -7.21
CA GLY A 86 6.54 7.00 -8.56
C GLY A 86 7.84 7.81 -8.55
N LEU A 87 8.08 8.63 -7.52
CA LEU A 87 9.38 9.27 -7.29
C LEU A 87 10.51 8.25 -7.12
N SER A 88 10.22 7.10 -6.50
CA SER A 88 11.20 6.01 -6.35
C SER A 88 11.42 5.24 -7.66
N ALA A 89 10.46 5.30 -8.59
CA ALA A 89 10.54 4.61 -9.90
C ALA A 89 11.11 5.49 -11.03
N ASN A 90 11.24 6.80 -10.82
CA ASN A 90 11.63 7.78 -11.85
C ASN A 90 13.06 8.33 -11.69
N ILE A 91 13.91 7.68 -10.91
CA ILE A 91 15.37 7.92 -10.93
C ILE A 91 16.01 6.79 -11.73
N ARG A 92 16.12 7.01 -13.04
CA ARG A 92 17.00 6.30 -13.96
C ARG A 92 17.59 7.31 -14.93
#